data_AF-A0A401GM61-F1
#
_entry.id   AF-A0A401GM61-F1
#
_cell.length_a   1.000
_cell.length_b   1.000
_cell.length_c   1.000
_cell.angle_alpha   90.00
_cell.angle_beta   90.00
_cell.angle_gamma   90.00
#
_symmetry.space_group_name_H-M   'P 1'
#
loop_
_entity.id
_entity.type
_entity.pdbx_description
1 polymer ?
#
loop_
_entity_poly.entity_id
_entity_poly.type
_entity_poly.pdbx_seq_one_letter_code
_entity_poly.pdbx_strand_id
1 'polypeptide(L)'
;MASVIHEAKTPFEVLQDEKKAAAKDSWDPFASREEWELAQWLMTAGLSQTAIDDYLKLPLVQEHANLSFHNKRAFYQKVDALPQGPSWSCELWEVTGNKLDEKGNTCIKTLELWKCDPVECVKELIGNPAFKDVM
;
A
#
# COMPACT_ATOMS: atom_id res chain seq x y z
N MET A 1 13.10 -37.79 -1.80
CA MET A 1 12.07 -36.98 -1.13
C MET A 1 12.79 -35.84 -0.43
N ALA A 2 12.48 -34.58 -0.75
CA ALA A 2 13.05 -33.46 -0.01
C ALA A 2 12.47 -33.46 1.41
N SER A 3 13.33 -33.47 2.42
CA SER A 3 12.92 -33.31 3.82
C SER A 3 12.62 -31.84 4.05
N VAL A 4 11.49 -31.51 4.70
CA VAL A 4 11.23 -30.15 5.17
C VAL A 4 12.25 -29.85 6.26
N ILE A 5 13.09 -28.83 6.04
CA ILE A 5 14.20 -28.46 6.95
C ILE A 5 13.75 -27.38 7.94
N HIS A 6 12.74 -26.59 7.59
CA HIS A 6 12.17 -25.55 8.44
C HIS A 6 10.73 -25.24 8.02
N GLU A 7 9.83 -25.10 8.99
CA GLU A 7 8.45 -24.66 8.80
C GLU A 7 8.33 -23.27 9.44
N ALA A 8 8.19 -22.24 8.61
CA ALA A 8 8.06 -20.85 9.03
C ALA A 8 6.69 -20.33 8.61
N LYS A 9 6.05 -19.54 9.49
CA LYS A 9 4.79 -18.89 9.14
C LYS A 9 5.02 -17.83 8.08
N THR A 10 4.10 -17.75 7.12
CA THR A 10 4.11 -16.69 6.11
C THR A 10 3.63 -15.37 6.71
N PRO A 11 3.95 -14.21 6.11
CA PRO A 11 3.40 -12.93 6.54
C PRO A 11 1.86 -12.93 6.60
N PHE A 12 1.19 -13.61 5.67
CA PHE A 12 -0.27 -13.73 5.65
C PHE A 12 -0.83 -14.58 6.79
N GLU A 13 -0.14 -15.65 7.17
CA GLU A 13 -0.53 -16.47 8.32
C GLU A 13 -0.38 -15.70 9.63
N VAL A 14 0.72 -14.94 9.78
CA VAL A 14 0.92 -14.04 10.92
C VAL A 14 -0.21 -13.00 10.99
N LEU A 15 -0.49 -12.31 9.89
CA LEU A 15 -1.60 -11.34 9.80
C LEU A 15 -2.96 -11.96 10.12
N GLN A 16 -3.21 -13.19 9.65
CA GLN A 16 -4.45 -13.89 9.95
C GLN A 16 -4.58 -14.22 11.45
N ASP A 17 -3.50 -14.68 12.08
CA ASP A 17 -3.48 -14.98 13.50
C ASP A 17 -3.68 -13.71 14.35
N GLU A 18 -3.04 -12.60 13.97
CA GLU A 18 -3.23 -11.29 14.62
C GLU A 18 -4.68 -10.80 14.51
N LYS A 19 -5.29 -10.90 13.32
CA LYS A 19 -6.71 -10.55 13.13
C LYS A 19 -7.64 -11.41 13.98
N LYS A 20 -7.41 -12.73 14.04
CA LYS A 20 -8.18 -13.66 14.88
C LYS A 20 -8.04 -13.34 16.36
N ALA A 21 -6.80 -13.09 16.82
CA ALA A 21 -6.52 -12.76 18.23
C ALA A 21 -7.18 -11.44 18.65
N ALA A 22 -7.22 -10.45 17.76
CA ALA A 22 -7.86 -9.16 17.99
C ALA A 22 -9.39 -9.17 17.78
N ALA A 23 -9.98 -10.32 17.41
CA ALA A 23 -11.40 -10.44 17.02
C ALA A 23 -11.83 -9.38 15.98
N LYS A 24 -10.90 -9.01 15.08
CA LYS A 24 -11.13 -7.98 14.07
C LYS A 24 -12.01 -8.53 12.95
N ASP A 25 -12.91 -7.68 12.45
CA ASP A 25 -13.74 -8.00 11.30
C ASP A 25 -12.90 -8.09 10.02
N SER A 26 -13.43 -8.74 8.99
CA SER A 26 -12.77 -8.87 7.69
C SER A 26 -12.49 -7.51 7.04
N TRP A 27 -13.30 -6.50 7.35
CA TRP A 27 -13.21 -5.15 6.79
C TRP A 27 -12.38 -4.16 7.63
N ASP A 28 -11.83 -4.58 8.77
CA ASP A 28 -10.93 -3.72 9.58
C ASP A 28 -9.80 -3.13 8.70
N PRO A 29 -9.51 -1.82 8.79
CA PRO A 29 -9.97 -0.87 9.81
C PRO A 29 -11.33 -0.20 9.52
N PHE A 30 -12.04 -0.56 8.47
CA PHE A 30 -13.34 0.01 8.12
C PHE A 30 -14.47 -0.65 8.92
N ALA A 31 -15.55 0.10 9.16
CA ALA A 31 -16.71 -0.33 9.93
C ALA A 31 -17.61 -1.30 9.17
N SER A 32 -17.59 -1.26 7.83
CA SER A 32 -18.37 -2.16 7.00
C SER A 32 -17.75 -2.36 5.62
N ARG A 33 -18.31 -3.31 4.87
CA ARG A 33 -17.96 -3.55 3.47
C ARG A 33 -18.25 -2.32 2.60
N GLU A 34 -19.41 -1.70 2.77
CA GLU A 34 -19.82 -0.53 2.00
C GLU A 34 -18.86 0.65 2.22
N GLU A 35 -18.40 0.85 3.46
CA GLU A 35 -17.38 1.86 3.77
C GLU A 35 -16.03 1.52 3.09
N TRP A 36 -15.62 0.25 3.12
CA TRP A 36 -14.40 -0.18 2.44
C TRP A 36 -14.48 0.00 0.91
N GLU A 37 -15.61 -0.30 0.28
CA GLU A 37 -15.83 -0.11 -1.16
C GLU A 37 -15.74 1.38 -1.55
N LEU A 38 -16.33 2.27 -0.74
CA LEU A 38 -16.18 3.71 -0.92
C LEU A 38 -14.72 4.14 -0.76
N ALA A 39 -14.02 3.66 0.26
CA ALA A 39 -12.62 3.98 0.50
C ALA A 39 -11.72 3.53 -0.66
N GLN A 40 -11.94 2.32 -1.17
CA GLN A 40 -11.24 1.79 -2.33
C GLN A 40 -11.48 2.67 -3.56
N TRP A 41 -12.73 3.08 -3.80
CA TRP A 41 -13.06 3.96 -4.91
C TRP A 41 -12.38 5.33 -4.77
N LEU A 42 -12.44 5.95 -3.59
CA LEU A 42 -11.78 7.24 -3.32
C LEU A 42 -10.27 7.18 -3.59
N MET A 43 -9.61 6.09 -3.20
CA MET A 43 -8.17 5.89 -3.45
C MET A 43 -7.83 5.63 -4.92
N THR A 44 -8.70 4.96 -5.68
CA THR A 44 -8.39 4.50 -7.04
C THR A 44 -8.94 5.39 -8.15
N ALA A 45 -9.88 6.29 -7.85
CA ALA A 45 -10.52 7.19 -8.81
C ALA A 45 -9.62 8.34 -9.32
N GLY A 46 -8.39 8.48 -8.82
CA GLY A 46 -7.48 9.55 -9.24
C GLY A 46 -7.86 10.94 -8.73
N LEU A 47 -8.65 11.01 -7.66
CA LEU A 47 -9.05 12.28 -7.04
C LEU A 47 -7.87 12.93 -6.31
N SER A 48 -7.82 14.26 -6.31
CA SER A 48 -6.87 14.99 -5.47
C SER A 48 -7.25 14.84 -4.00
N GLN A 49 -6.26 14.96 -3.09
CA GLN A 49 -6.54 14.92 -1.64
C GLN A 49 -7.54 16.00 -1.21
N THR A 50 -7.55 17.15 -1.88
CA THR A 50 -8.50 18.23 -1.62
C THR A 50 -9.91 17.85 -2.05
N ALA A 51 -10.07 17.26 -3.25
CA ALA A 51 -11.38 16.81 -3.72
C ALA A 51 -11.97 15.72 -2.82
N ILE A 52 -11.14 14.81 -2.29
CA ILE A 52 -11.55 13.82 -1.29
C ILE A 52 -12.04 14.53 -0.01
N ASP A 53 -11.30 15.52 0.49
CA ASP A 53 -11.69 16.26 1.69
C ASP A 53 -13.01 17.04 1.49
N ASP A 54 -13.19 17.65 0.32
CA ASP A 54 -14.41 18.38 -0.04
C ASP A 54 -15.60 17.42 -0.15
N TYR A 55 -15.42 16.25 -0.79
CA TYR A 55 -16.44 15.21 -0.85
C TYR A 55 -16.87 14.74 0.54
N LEU A 56 -15.89 14.44 1.41
CA LEU A 56 -16.18 13.98 2.77
C LEU A 56 -16.89 15.04 3.60
N LYS A 57 -16.72 16.33 3.30
CA LYS A 57 -17.39 17.45 3.97
C LYS A 57 -18.77 17.79 3.40
N LEU A 58 -19.22 17.15 2.32
CA LEU A 58 -20.57 17.36 1.80
C LEU A 58 -21.60 17.00 2.90
N PRO A 59 -22.60 17.85 3.17
CA PRO A 59 -23.62 17.59 4.20
C PRO A 59 -24.30 16.24 4.01
N LEU A 60 -24.60 15.87 2.75
CA LEU A 60 -25.19 14.58 2.42
C LEU A 60 -24.33 13.39 2.90
N VAL A 61 -23.00 13.49 2.76
CA VAL A 61 -22.08 12.43 3.17
C VAL A 61 -21.97 12.40 4.70
N GLN A 62 -21.83 13.56 5.33
CA GLN A 62 -21.73 13.69 6.79
C GLN A 62 -22.98 13.18 7.52
N GLU A 63 -24.17 13.45 6.97
CA GLU A 63 -25.44 13.13 7.64
C GLU A 63 -25.93 11.71 7.35
N HIS A 64 -25.61 11.13 6.18
CA HIS A 64 -26.23 9.87 5.74
C HIS A 64 -25.26 8.71 5.54
N ALA A 65 -23.99 8.96 5.24
CA ALA A 65 -23.05 7.87 4.93
C ALA A 65 -22.47 7.19 6.19
N ASN A 66 -22.60 7.81 7.36
CA ASN A 66 -22.12 7.30 8.66
C ASN A 66 -20.70 6.72 8.59
N LEU A 67 -19.79 7.45 7.94
CA LEU A 67 -18.41 7.03 7.74
C LEU A 67 -17.63 7.16 9.06
N SER A 68 -16.73 6.22 9.29
CA SER A 68 -15.77 6.25 10.38
C SER A 68 -14.63 7.27 10.17
N PHE A 69 -14.57 7.90 9.00
CA PHE A 69 -13.67 9.01 8.65
C PHE A 69 -14.45 10.20 8.07
N HIS A 70 -14.16 11.39 8.58
CA HIS A 70 -14.95 12.61 8.27
C HIS A 70 -14.16 13.66 7.50
N ASN A 71 -12.88 13.41 7.26
CA ASN A 71 -11.97 14.29 6.54
C ASN A 71 -10.83 13.47 5.93
N LYS A 72 -10.05 14.08 5.03
CA LYS A 72 -8.94 13.38 4.36
C LYS A 72 -7.93 12.80 5.34
N ARG A 73 -7.66 13.46 6.47
CA ARG A 73 -6.66 12.99 7.44
C ARG A 73 -7.10 11.67 8.08
N ALA A 74 -8.33 11.62 8.60
CA ALA A 74 -8.89 10.41 9.20
C ALA A 74 -9.00 9.28 8.16
N PHE A 75 -9.34 9.62 6.92
CA PHE A 75 -9.38 8.68 5.81
C PHE A 75 -8.01 8.05 5.54
N TYR A 76 -6.97 8.86 5.33
CA TYR A 76 -5.62 8.36 5.08
C TYR A 76 -5.06 7.59 6.28
N GLN A 77 -5.38 7.98 7.52
CA GLN A 77 -5.01 7.20 8.70
C GLN A 77 -5.59 5.78 8.69
N LYS A 78 -6.80 5.59 8.16
CA LYS A 78 -7.38 4.24 7.98
C LYS A 78 -6.69 3.49 6.86
N VAL A 79 -6.42 4.14 5.74
CA VAL A 79 -5.70 3.53 4.62
C VAL A 79 -4.30 3.08 5.06
N ASP A 80 -3.57 3.92 5.78
CA ASP A 80 -2.21 3.64 6.27
C ASP A 80 -2.17 2.50 7.31
N ALA A 81 -3.29 2.26 8.00
CA ALA A 81 -3.44 1.18 8.98
C ALA A 81 -3.72 -0.20 8.34
N LEU A 82 -3.95 -0.25 7.02
CA LEU A 82 -4.04 -1.52 6.31
C LEU A 82 -2.69 -2.25 6.35
N PRO A 83 -2.69 -3.60 6.34
CA PRO A 83 -1.46 -4.37 6.22
C PRO A 83 -0.67 -3.91 5.00
N GLN A 84 0.58 -3.54 5.22
CA GLN A 84 1.48 -3.10 4.16
C GLN A 84 2.32 -4.28 3.67
N GLY A 85 2.60 -4.29 2.36
CA GLY A 85 3.55 -5.21 1.76
C GLY A 85 5.00 -4.79 2.01
N PRO A 86 5.95 -5.20 1.15
CA PRO A 86 7.37 -4.93 1.37
C PRO A 86 7.61 -3.43 1.21
N SER A 87 8.39 -2.85 2.11
CA SER A 87 8.63 -1.41 2.10
C SER A 87 9.35 -0.97 0.82
N TRP A 88 8.92 0.16 0.27
CA TRP A 88 9.62 0.84 -0.81
C TRP A 88 10.69 1.78 -0.24
N SER A 89 11.82 1.85 -0.91
CA SER A 89 12.89 2.81 -0.65
C SER A 89 13.18 3.60 -1.93
N CYS A 90 13.54 4.87 -1.77
CA CYS A 90 13.93 5.74 -2.88
C CYS A 90 15.38 6.19 -2.68
N GLU A 91 16.22 5.93 -3.66
CA GLU A 91 17.62 6.36 -3.71
C GLU A 91 17.83 7.32 -4.87
N LEU A 92 18.52 8.44 -4.59
CA LEU A 92 18.92 9.38 -5.63
C LEU A 92 20.26 8.93 -6.22
N TRP A 93 20.30 8.70 -7.52
CA TRP A 93 21.49 8.32 -8.26
C TRP A 93 21.89 9.39 -9.25
N GLU A 94 23.17 9.76 -9.25
CA GLU A 94 23.73 10.63 -10.28
C GLU A 94 24.35 9.78 -11.39
N VAL A 95 23.84 9.95 -12.61
CA VAL A 95 24.34 9.25 -13.79
C VAL A 95 24.98 10.25 -14.73
N THR A 96 26.25 10.04 -15.02
CA THR A 96 26.98 10.77 -16.05
C THR A 96 26.52 10.31 -17.42
N GLY A 97 25.83 11.18 -18.14
CA GLY A 97 25.41 10.94 -19.51
C GLY A 97 26.53 11.13 -20.52
N ASN A 98 26.27 10.71 -21.76
CA ASN A 98 27.16 10.90 -22.91
C ASN A 98 26.94 12.24 -23.65
N LYS A 99 25.96 13.05 -23.22
CA LYS A 99 25.74 14.39 -23.78
C LYS A 99 26.71 15.37 -23.15
N LEU A 100 27.29 16.25 -23.97
CA LEU A 100 28.10 17.36 -23.51
C LEU A 100 27.25 18.63 -23.43
N ASP A 101 27.53 19.46 -22.43
CA ASP A 101 26.99 20.81 -22.35
C ASP A 101 27.74 21.78 -23.29
N GLU A 102 27.32 23.05 -23.33
CA GLU A 102 27.96 24.10 -24.14
C GLU A 102 29.44 24.35 -23.78
N LYS A 103 29.89 23.86 -22.62
CA LYS A 103 31.25 23.98 -22.11
C LYS A 103 32.07 22.70 -22.33
N GLY A 104 31.51 21.68 -22.98
CA GLY A 104 32.17 20.41 -23.26
C GLY A 104 32.23 19.45 -22.07
N ASN A 105 31.49 19.70 -20.98
CA ASN A 105 31.41 18.79 -19.84
C ASN A 105 30.28 17.79 -20.02
N THR A 106 30.46 16.56 -19.54
CA THR A 106 29.40 15.55 -19.54
C THR A 106 28.24 15.97 -18.65
N CYS A 107 27.02 15.95 -19.19
CA CYS A 107 25.82 16.23 -18.42
C CYS A 107 25.58 15.14 -17.36
N ILE A 108 25.33 15.56 -16.12
CA ILE A 108 24.92 14.68 -15.02
C ILE A 108 23.41 14.76 -14.89
N LYS A 109 22.76 13.60 -14.72
CA LYS A 109 21.33 13.52 -14.44
C LYS A 109 21.10 12.79 -13.12
N THR A 110 20.31 13.40 -12.25
CA THR A 110 19.80 12.75 -11.04
C THR A 110 18.57 11.89 -11.39
N LEU A 111 18.58 10.64 -10.98
CA LEU A 111 17.49 9.67 -11.14
C LEU A 111 17.00 9.23 -9.76
N GLU A 112 15.68 9.07 -9.63
CA GLU A 112 15.07 8.41 -8.47
C GLU A 112 14.95 6.92 -8.75
N LEU A 113 15.66 6.09 -7.99
CA LEU A 113 15.52 4.65 -8.01
C LEU A 113 14.61 4.21 -6.86
N TRP A 114 13.41 3.77 -7.22
CA TRP A 114 12.47 3.15 -6.29
C TRP A 114 12.69 1.63 -6.26
N LYS A 115 12.99 1.07 -5.08
CA LYS A 115 13.25 -0.37 -4.90
C LYS A 115 12.66 -0.92 -3.61
N CYS A 116 12.29 -2.20 -3.64
CA CYS A 116 11.93 -3.01 -2.48
C CYS A 116 12.99 -4.09 -2.23
N ASP A 117 13.00 -4.66 -1.03
CA ASP A 117 13.80 -5.86 -0.75
C ASP A 117 13.24 -7.04 -1.56
N PRO A 118 14.00 -7.60 -2.52
CA PRO A 118 13.52 -8.69 -3.36
C PRO A 118 13.22 -9.96 -2.56
N VAL A 119 13.91 -10.21 -1.43
CA VAL A 119 13.65 -11.37 -0.58
C VAL A 119 12.29 -11.26 0.09
N GLU A 120 11.95 -10.07 0.61
CA GLU A 120 10.63 -9.81 1.20
C GLU A 120 9.52 -9.88 0.15
N CYS A 121 9.74 -9.33 -1.06
CA CYS A 121 8.79 -9.48 -2.17
C CYS A 121 8.51 -10.94 -2.52
N VAL A 122 9.54 -11.78 -2.61
CA VAL A 122 9.38 -13.20 -2.94
C VAL A 122 8.67 -13.96 -1.80
N LYS A 123 9.02 -13.68 -0.54
CA LYS A 123 8.34 -14.28 0.62
C LYS A 123 6.85 -13.93 0.63
N GLU A 124 6.51 -12.68 0.36
CA GLU A 124 5.11 -12.24 0.30
C GLU A 124 4.36 -12.90 -0.84
N LEU A 125 4.93 -12.93 -2.05
CA LEU A 125 4.31 -13.57 -3.21
C LEU A 125 4.05 -15.05 -2.94
N ILE A 126 5.05 -15.82 -2.49
CA ILE A 126 4.92 -17.25 -2.22
C ILE A 126 3.96 -17.52 -1.06
N GLY A 127 3.94 -16.64 -0.06
CA GLY A 127 3.08 -16.77 1.11
C GLY A 127 1.62 -16.35 0.89
N ASN A 128 1.31 -15.70 -0.24
CA ASN A 128 -0.04 -15.18 -0.50
C ASN A 128 -0.99 -16.28 -0.98
N PRO A 129 -2.08 -16.57 -0.23
CA PRO A 129 -3.04 -17.60 -0.60
C PRO A 129 -3.71 -17.38 -1.96
N ALA A 130 -3.79 -16.13 -2.44
CA ALA A 130 -4.39 -15.80 -3.73
C ALA A 130 -3.62 -16.40 -4.92
N PHE A 131 -2.35 -16.74 -4.74
CA PHE A 131 -1.50 -17.29 -5.79
C PHE A 131 -1.26 -18.80 -5.65
N LYS A 132 -1.93 -19.47 -4.69
CA LYS A 132 -1.71 -20.87 -4.36
C LYS A 132 -1.88 -21.84 -5.55
N ASP A 133 -2.80 -21.53 -6.46
CA ASP A 133 -3.12 -22.40 -7.60
C ASP A 133 -2.30 -22.08 -8.87
N VAL A 134 -1.52 -21.00 -8.86
CA VAL A 134 -0.76 -20.49 -10.03
C VAL A 134 0.76 -20.51 -9.83
N MET A 135 1.23 -20.98 -8.67
CA MET A 135 2.64 -21.23 -8.37
C MET A 135 2.89 -22.73 -8.25
#